data_AF-A0A7K4JDW4-F1
#
_entry.id   AF-A0A7K4JDW4-F1
#
_cell.length_a   1.000
_cell.length_b   1.000
_cell.length_c   1.000
_cell.angle_alpha   90.00
_cell.angle_beta   90.00
_cell.angle_gamma   90.00
#
_symmetry.space_group_name_H-M   'P 1'
#
loop_
_entity.id
_entity.type
_entity.pdbx_description
1 polymer ?
#
loop_
_entity_poly.entity_id
_entity_poly.type
_entity_poly.pdbx_seq_one_letter_code
_entity_poly.pdbx_strand_id
1 'polypeptide(L)' 'YVDGNLIKRYDSNTRRAVAGSDWMAANLNQGYWDTETQISQSNQEIYRMNLDTL' A
#
# COMPACT_ATOMS: atom_id res chain seq x y z
N TYR A 1 -0.86 -1.84 -10.36
CA TYR A 1 -1.70 -1.55 -11.53
C TYR A 1 -2.21 -2.87 -12.09
N VAL A 2 -3.42 -2.88 -12.64
CA VAL A 2 -3.98 -4.00 -13.42
C VAL A 2 -4.57 -3.39 -14.68
N ASP A 3 -4.16 -3.91 -15.85
CA ASP A 3 -4.57 -3.41 -17.16
C ASP A 3 -4.41 -1.88 -17.32
N GLY A 4 -3.29 -1.35 -16.83
CA GLY A 4 -3.00 0.09 -16.87
C GLY A 4 -3.74 0.95 -15.83
N ASN A 5 -4.65 0.37 -15.03
CA ASN A 5 -5.41 1.08 -14.02
C ASN A 5 -4.77 0.97 -12.62
N LEU A 6 -4.77 2.07 -11.87
CA LEU A 6 -4.33 2.07 -10.48
C LEU A 6 -5.37 1.31 -9.63
N ILE A 7 -4.92 0.32 -8.86
CA ILE A 7 -5.83 -0.54 -8.08
C ILE A 7 -5.69 -0.36 -6.56
N LYS A 8 -4.49 0.02 -6.10
CA LYS A 8 -4.19 0.35 -4.71
C LYS A 8 -3.07 1.38 -4.68
N ARG A 9 -3.07 2.23 -3.67
CA ARG A 9 -1.98 3.16 -3.38
C ARG A 9 -1.62 3.06 -1.92
N TYR A 10 -0.32 3.11 -1.64
CA TYR A 10 0.19 3.34 -0.29
C TYR A 10 0.58 4.80 -0.15
N ASP A 11 0.09 5.46 0.90
CA ASP A 11 0.47 6.83 1.23
C ASP A 11 1.44 6.80 2.41
N SER A 12 2.69 7.24 2.19
CA SER A 12 3.75 7.23 3.21
C SER A 12 3.54 8.26 4.32
N ASN A 13 2.73 9.31 4.08
CA ASN A 13 2.44 10.33 5.08
C ASN A 13 1.41 9.80 6.09
N THR A 14 0.35 9.18 5.60
CA THR A 14 -0.67 8.57 6.47
C THR A 14 -0.33 7.13 6.88
N ARG A 15 0.72 6.55 6.27
CA ARG A 15 1.16 5.15 6.43
C ARG A 15 0.03 4.14 6.24
N ARG A 16 -0.80 4.33 5.20
CA ARG A 16 -1.96 3.49 4.90
C ARG A 16 -1.99 3.05 3.45
N ALA A 17 -2.33 1.79 3.22
CA ALA A 17 -2.74 1.29 1.93
C ALA A 17 -4.24 1.54 1.74
N VAL A 18 -4.61 2.11 0.60
CA VAL A 18 -6.00 2.45 0.26
C VAL A 18 -6.34 1.96 -1.14
N ALA A 19 -7.63 1.74 -1.38
CA ALA A 19 -8.16 1.42 -2.69
C ALA A 19 -7.81 2.53 -3.70
N GLY A 20 -7.29 2.12 -4.86
CA GLY A 20 -7.04 3.00 -6.00
C GLY A 20 -8.14 2.93 -7.06
N SER A 21 -9.14 2.07 -6.87
CA SER A 21 -10.26 1.87 -7.78
C SER A 21 -11.52 1.50 -6.99
N ASP A 22 -12.69 1.82 -7.56
CA ASP A 22 -13.98 1.61 -6.89
C ASP A 22 -14.28 0.13 -6.63
N TRP A 23 -13.90 -0.76 -7.56
CA TRP A 23 -14.13 -2.18 -7.41
C TRP A 23 -13.26 -2.78 -6.28
N MET A 24 -12.03 -2.31 -6.08
CA MET A 24 -11.21 -2.72 -4.93
C MET A 24 -11.84 -2.27 -3.61
N ALA A 25 -12.40 -1.06 -3.57
CA ALA A 25 -13.07 -0.52 -2.39
C ALA A 25 -14.36 -1.29 -2.06
N ALA A 26 -15.11 -1.71 -3.08
CA ALA A 26 -16.39 -2.39 -2.91
C ALA A 26 -16.27 -3.89 -2.55
N ASN A 27 -15.16 -4.55 -2.93
CA ASN A 27 -15.04 -6.01 -2.84
C ASN A 27 -14.11 -6.50 -1.73
N LEU A 28 -13.27 -5.62 -1.15
CA LEU A 28 -12.26 -6.02 -0.17
C LEU A 28 -12.57 -5.43 1.19
N ASN A 29 -12.45 -6.28 2.22
CA ASN A 29 -12.73 -5.89 3.58
C ASN A 29 -11.56 -5.13 4.22
N GLN A 30 -11.81 -4.58 5.41
CA GLN A 30 -10.80 -3.85 6.18
C GLN A 30 -9.56 -4.72 6.51
N GLY A 31 -9.76 -6.02 6.77
CA GLY A 31 -8.65 -6.93 7.08
C GLY A 31 -7.65 -7.09 5.92
N TYR A 32 -8.13 -7.07 4.68
CA TYR A 32 -7.25 -7.02 3.50
C TYR A 32 -6.40 -5.75 3.51
N TRP A 33 -7.03 -4.58 3.72
CA TRP A 33 -6.34 -3.29 3.73
C TRP A 33 -5.37 -3.13 4.90
N ASP A 34 -5.68 -3.70 6.06
CA ASP A 34 -4.78 -3.72 7.22
C ASP A 34 -3.54 -4.58 6.93
N THR A 35 -3.71 -5.73 6.28
CA THR A 35 -2.59 -6.60 5.87
C THR A 35 -1.70 -5.89 4.85
N GLU A 36 -2.30 -5.28 3.82
CA GLU A 36 -1.58 -4.51 2.79
C GLU A 36 -0.84 -3.30 3.38
N THR A 37 -1.45 -2.67 4.38
CA THR A 37 -0.82 -1.58 5.14
C THR A 37 0.42 -2.07 5.87
N GLN A 38 0.35 -3.20 6.59
CA GLN A 38 1.49 -3.75 7.33
C GLN A 38 2.66 -4.13 6.42
N ILE A 39 2.37 -4.76 5.27
CA ILE A 39 3.38 -5.11 4.26
C ILE A 39 4.06 -3.84 3.73
N SER A 40 3.26 -2.83 3.37
CA SER A 40 3.79 -1.58 2.81
C SER A 40 4.59 -0.77 3.82
N GLN A 41 4.18 -0.76 5.10
CA GLN A 41 4.95 -0.15 6.18
C GLN A 41 6.30 -0.83 6.37
N SER A 42 6.33 -2.17 6.37
CA SER A 42 7.59 -2.93 6.48
C SER A 42 8.54 -2.61 5.31
N ASN A 43 8.01 -2.55 4.08
CA ASN A 43 8.80 -2.18 2.91
C ASN A 43 9.33 -0.74 3.00
N GLN A 44 8.52 0.20 3.50
CA GLN A 44 8.96 1.58 3.71
C GLN A 44 10.16 1.66 4.66
N GLU A 45 10.14 0.94 5.77
CA GLU A 45 11.27 0.90 6.71
C GLU A 45 12.52 0.30 6.07
N ILE A 46 12.38 -0.80 5.32
CA ILE A 46 13.49 -1.43 4.59
C ILE A 46 14.10 -0.45 3.59
N TYR A 47 13.28 0.23 2.78
CA TYR A 47 13.79 1.19 1.81
C TYR A 47 14.44 2.40 2.49
N ARG A 48 13.94 2.83 3.65
CA ARG A 48 14.59 3.90 4.42
C ARG A 48 15.98 3.49 4.89
N MET A 49 16.12 2.30 5.48
CA MET A 49 17.42 1.76 5.89
C MET A 49 18.39 1.61 4.71
N ASN A 50 17.90 1.14 3.56
CA ASN A 50 18.73 0.97 2.36
C ASN A 50 19.25 2.32 1.82
N LEU A 51 18.47 3.40 1.93
CA LEU A 51 18.92 4.73 1.53
C LEU A 51 20.00 5.27 2.48
N ASP A 52 19.96 4.91 3.75
CA ASP A 52 20.98 5.30 4.74
C ASP A 52 22.29 4.49 4.58
N THR A 53 22.26 3.36 3.86
CA THR A 53 23.42 2.48 3.61
C THR A 53 24.01 2.59 2.21
N LEU A 54 23.43 3.44 1.35
CA LEU A 54 23.91 3.71 -0.01
C LEU A 54 24.99 4.80 -0.02
#